data_AF-A0A8G1W2K6-F1
#
_entry.id   AF-A0A8G1W2K6-F1
#
_cell.length_a   1.000
_cell.length_b   1.000
_cell.length_c   1.000
_cell.angle_alpha   90.00
_cell.angle_beta   90.00
_cell.angle_gamma   90.00
#
_symmetry.space_group_name_H-M   'P 1'
#
loop_
_entity.id
_entity.type
_entity.pdbx_description
1 polymer ?
#
loop_
_entity_poly.entity_id
_entity_poly.type
_entity_poly.pdbx_seq_one_letter_code
_entity_poly.pdbx_strand_id
1 'polypeptide(L)'
;MTVQEKEILADRKEPPAQPLNEIHWFKRLEWFRMFIIWGIPLLGFIGATQVPLHKKTAILTIVYYFISGISLSAGYHRLWSHRAYTATAVTRFFLAFFAASVGEGNAYTWARDHRAHHRFTDTDQDPYSVHKGLFYAHFGWIIFTQDRSLTGRTDVSDLKNDKIVMWQRRNYMSLFVLTAFILPTVFAGLLWDDWWGGLVYAGAIRMFIVQQSTFFINSIAHSLGDQTYSDRHSPRDSVITSFLTGGEGYHNYHHEFPMDYRSGVRWYHYDPPKWTIYILSLFGMTSDLKQFPDNEVSMGAHQQRMKKLDQEAKGISWGTPVEDLPLLTWAEYTERANGGHHLICLKGIIYDVAPFVHQHPGGTKIILSQVGKDATEQFFGGVYAHSNGAENLLCGMRYARLVEETK
;
A
#
# COMPACT_ATOMS: atom_id res chain seq x y z
N MET A 1 1.25 11.21 -40.59
CA MET A 1 0.31 10.13 -40.91
C MET A 1 -0.66 10.62 -41.96
N THR A 2 -0.70 9.98 -43.11
CA THR A 2 -1.63 10.32 -44.19
C THR A 2 -3.05 9.92 -43.80
N VAL A 3 -4.06 10.51 -44.45
CA VAL A 3 -5.49 10.19 -44.19
C VAL A 3 -5.78 8.70 -44.41
N GLN A 4 -5.09 8.08 -45.36
CA GLN A 4 -5.19 6.65 -45.67
C GLN A 4 -4.61 5.74 -44.56
N GLU A 5 -3.59 6.19 -43.83
CA GLU A 5 -3.07 5.48 -42.65
C GLU A 5 -4.03 5.56 -41.45
N LYS A 6 -4.88 6.60 -41.36
CA LYS A 6 -5.92 6.70 -40.33
C LYS A 6 -7.10 5.76 -40.58
N GLU A 7 -7.45 5.51 -41.84
CA GLU A 7 -8.53 4.58 -42.21
C GLU A 7 -8.13 3.12 -42.01
N ILE A 8 -6.88 2.73 -42.31
CA ILE A 8 -6.39 1.37 -42.08
C ILE A 8 -6.31 1.03 -40.57
N LEU A 9 -6.11 2.03 -39.70
CA LEU A 9 -6.13 1.86 -38.25
C LEU A 9 -7.54 1.84 -37.63
N ALA A 10 -8.56 2.35 -38.34
CA ALA A 10 -9.94 2.36 -37.86
C ALA A 10 -10.63 0.99 -37.94
N ASP A 11 -10.12 0.10 -38.80
CA ASP A 11 -10.73 -1.21 -39.09
C ASP A 11 -10.12 -2.39 -38.31
N ARG A 12 -9.21 -2.12 -37.38
CA ARG A 12 -8.76 -3.09 -36.35
C ARG A 12 -9.35 -2.77 -34.99
N LYS A 13 -10.68 -2.67 -34.92
CA LYS A 13 -11.37 -2.86 -33.63
C LYS A 13 -11.51 -4.36 -33.40
N GLU A 14 -10.51 -4.95 -32.75
CA GLU A 14 -10.76 -6.21 -32.07
C GLU A 14 -11.95 -6.02 -31.11
N PRO A 15 -12.87 -6.98 -31.02
CA PRO A 15 -14.04 -6.84 -30.17
C PRO A 15 -13.58 -6.57 -28.72
N PRO A 16 -14.32 -5.74 -27.97
CA PRO A 16 -14.00 -5.49 -26.56
C PRO A 16 -13.83 -6.83 -25.85
N ALA A 17 -12.83 -6.91 -24.96
CA ALA A 17 -12.57 -8.11 -24.17
C ALA A 17 -13.88 -8.56 -23.53
N GLN A 18 -14.45 -9.64 -24.07
CA GLN A 18 -15.72 -10.16 -23.57
C GLN A 18 -15.57 -10.46 -22.08
N PRO A 19 -16.61 -10.19 -21.26
CA PRO A 19 -16.64 -10.69 -19.89
C PRO A 19 -16.36 -12.19 -19.91
N LEU A 20 -15.80 -12.73 -18.82
CA LEU A 20 -15.49 -14.15 -18.63
C LEU A 20 -16.75 -15.01 -18.87
N ASN A 21 -17.07 -15.29 -20.13
CA ASN A 21 -18.08 -16.26 -20.51
C ASN A 21 -17.48 -17.62 -20.14
N GLU A 22 -18.08 -18.27 -19.13
CA GLU A 22 -17.59 -19.45 -18.42
C GLU A 22 -17.30 -20.67 -19.30
N ILE A 23 -17.64 -20.65 -20.58
CA ILE A 23 -17.61 -21.82 -21.48
C ILE A 23 -16.25 -21.98 -22.20
N HIS A 24 -15.37 -20.96 -22.22
CA HIS A 24 -14.10 -21.01 -23.00
C HIS A 24 -12.83 -20.52 -22.29
N TRP A 25 -12.86 -20.35 -20.96
CA TRP A 25 -11.71 -19.84 -20.19
C TRP A 25 -10.43 -20.66 -20.38
N PHE A 26 -10.54 -21.99 -20.56
CA PHE A 26 -9.40 -22.88 -20.77
C PHE A 26 -8.64 -22.60 -22.08
N LYS A 27 -9.29 -22.02 -23.09
CA LYS A 27 -8.64 -21.61 -24.36
C LYS A 27 -7.74 -20.39 -24.19
N ARG A 28 -7.91 -19.64 -23.10
CA ARG A 28 -7.08 -18.48 -22.74
C ARG A 28 -5.96 -18.85 -21.78
N LEU A 29 -5.75 -20.12 -21.45
CA LEU A 29 -4.67 -20.53 -20.56
C LEU A 29 -3.32 -20.54 -21.29
N GLU A 30 -2.35 -19.87 -20.69
CA GLU A 30 -0.94 -19.99 -21.04
C GLU A 30 -0.37 -21.26 -20.39
N TRP A 31 -0.62 -22.42 -20.99
CA TRP A 31 -0.28 -23.73 -20.43
C TRP A 31 1.17 -23.86 -19.94
N PHE A 32 2.12 -23.26 -20.68
CA PHE A 32 3.52 -23.25 -20.26
C PHE A 32 3.75 -22.49 -18.95
N ARG A 33 3.11 -21.33 -18.79
CA ARG A 33 3.18 -20.53 -17.56
C ARG A 33 2.43 -21.22 -16.43
N MET A 34 1.26 -21.78 -16.72
CA MET A 34 0.51 -22.58 -15.76
C MET A 34 1.34 -23.77 -15.23
N PHE A 35 2.10 -24.44 -16.09
CA PHE A 35 3.01 -25.50 -15.65
C PHE A 35 4.12 -24.97 -14.72
N ILE A 36 4.71 -23.82 -15.01
CA ILE A 36 5.72 -23.21 -14.13
C ILE A 36 5.12 -22.81 -12.77
N ILE A 37 3.94 -22.19 -12.78
CA ILE A 37 3.32 -21.60 -11.58
C ILE A 37 2.62 -22.67 -10.72
N TRP A 38 2.01 -23.69 -11.31
CA TRP A 38 1.25 -24.72 -10.56
C TRP A 38 1.83 -26.13 -10.72
N GLY A 39 2.26 -26.50 -11.94
CA GLY A 39 2.77 -27.84 -12.22
C GLY A 39 4.07 -28.17 -11.47
N ILE A 40 5.08 -27.30 -11.55
CA ILE A 40 6.35 -27.49 -10.85
C ILE A 40 6.16 -27.52 -9.32
N PRO A 41 5.42 -26.59 -8.70
CA PRO A 41 5.13 -26.68 -7.27
C PRO A 41 4.41 -27.96 -6.87
N LEU A 42 3.41 -28.40 -7.63
CA LEU A 42 2.71 -29.65 -7.39
C LEU A 42 3.69 -30.84 -7.40
N LEU A 43 4.59 -30.92 -8.38
CA LEU A 43 5.65 -31.93 -8.42
C LEU A 43 6.59 -31.83 -7.23
N GLY A 44 6.93 -30.61 -6.78
CA GLY A 44 7.72 -30.37 -5.57
C GLY A 44 7.04 -30.90 -4.31
N PHE A 45 5.75 -30.61 -4.12
CA PHE A 45 4.98 -31.11 -2.97
C PHE A 45 4.80 -32.62 -3.00
N ILE A 46 4.58 -33.22 -4.17
CA ILE A 46 4.57 -34.69 -4.33
C ILE A 46 5.95 -35.25 -3.97
N GLY A 47 7.03 -34.66 -4.49
CA GLY A 47 8.40 -35.07 -4.16
C GLY A 47 8.71 -34.99 -2.66
N ALA A 48 8.21 -33.97 -1.96
CA ALA A 48 8.39 -33.82 -0.52
C ALA A 48 7.70 -34.90 0.33
N THR A 49 6.78 -35.69 -0.24
CA THR A 49 6.22 -36.88 0.43
C THR A 49 7.18 -38.06 0.45
N GLN A 50 8.19 -38.06 -0.43
CA GLN A 50 9.14 -39.16 -0.62
C GLN A 50 10.57 -38.77 -0.24
N VAL A 51 10.93 -37.49 -0.35
CA VAL A 51 12.26 -36.97 -0.09
C VAL A 51 12.27 -36.33 1.31
N PRO A 52 13.05 -36.82 2.28
CA PRO A 52 13.10 -36.21 3.61
C PRO A 52 13.83 -34.86 3.61
N LEU A 53 13.36 -33.91 4.42
CA LEU A 53 14.01 -32.62 4.58
C LEU A 53 15.20 -32.71 5.55
N HIS A 54 16.42 -32.64 5.02
CA HIS A 54 17.62 -32.50 5.84
C HIS A 54 17.83 -31.06 6.33
N LYS A 55 18.39 -30.91 7.54
CA LYS A 55 18.66 -29.60 8.17
C LYS A 55 19.49 -28.67 7.28
N LYS A 56 20.55 -29.18 6.64
CA LYS A 56 21.42 -28.39 5.74
C LYS A 56 20.65 -27.87 4.52
N THR A 57 19.83 -28.73 3.92
CA THR A 57 18.96 -28.38 2.78
C THR A 57 17.84 -27.41 3.17
N ALA A 58 17.30 -27.52 4.38
CA ALA A 58 16.36 -26.54 4.91
C ALA A 58 17.01 -25.14 5.04
N ILE A 59 18.23 -25.07 5.56
CA ILE A 59 19.00 -23.81 5.64
C ILE A 59 19.27 -23.26 4.24
N LEU A 60 19.74 -24.11 3.30
CA LEU A 60 19.93 -23.71 1.90
C LEU A 60 18.64 -23.16 1.31
N THR A 61 17.51 -23.83 1.53
CA THR A 61 16.19 -23.43 1.04
C THR A 61 15.80 -22.03 1.53
N ILE A 62 16.00 -21.74 2.81
CA ILE A 62 15.70 -20.43 3.42
C ILE A 62 16.65 -19.34 2.91
N VAL A 63 17.95 -19.61 2.88
CA VAL A 63 18.94 -18.65 2.35
C VAL A 63 18.65 -18.35 0.88
N TYR A 64 18.33 -19.38 0.10
CA TYR A 64 18.08 -19.23 -1.32
C TYR A 64 16.74 -18.54 -1.60
N TYR A 65 15.72 -18.72 -0.75
CA TYR A 65 14.51 -17.90 -0.74
C TYR A 65 14.84 -16.41 -0.66
N PHE A 66 15.68 -15.99 0.30
CA PHE A 66 16.06 -14.59 0.44
C PHE A 66 16.89 -14.08 -0.74
N ILE A 67 17.85 -14.88 -1.25
CA ILE A 67 18.64 -14.51 -2.43
C ILE A 67 17.72 -14.27 -3.64
N SER A 68 16.77 -15.18 -3.90
CA SER A 68 15.82 -15.05 -5.00
C SER A 68 14.90 -13.82 -4.83
N GLY A 69 14.28 -13.68 -3.65
CA GLY A 69 13.35 -12.58 -3.36
C GLY A 69 14.01 -11.21 -3.37
N ILE A 70 15.18 -11.07 -2.75
CA ILE A 70 15.96 -9.82 -2.78
C ILE A 70 16.44 -9.51 -4.20
N SER A 71 16.82 -10.53 -4.99
CA SER A 71 17.23 -10.29 -6.37
C SER A 71 16.09 -9.75 -7.24
N LEU A 72 14.86 -10.21 -6.99
CA LEU A 72 13.67 -9.68 -7.64
C LEU A 72 13.37 -8.24 -7.16
N SER A 73 13.31 -8.02 -5.84
CA SER A 73 12.98 -6.70 -5.29
C SER A 73 14.08 -5.66 -5.54
N ALA A 74 15.32 -5.90 -5.13
CA ALA A 74 16.40 -4.95 -5.36
C ALA A 74 16.69 -4.78 -6.86
N GLY A 75 16.68 -5.88 -7.63
CA GLY A 75 16.95 -5.87 -9.07
C GLY A 75 15.75 -5.42 -9.92
N TYR A 76 14.81 -6.32 -10.17
CA TYR A 76 13.71 -6.08 -11.11
C TYR A 76 12.89 -4.87 -10.70
N HIS A 77 12.53 -4.78 -9.43
CA HIS A 77 11.64 -3.77 -8.91
C HIS A 77 12.35 -2.42 -8.71
N ARG A 78 13.24 -2.31 -7.72
CA ARG A 78 13.79 -1.01 -7.30
C ARG A 78 14.82 -0.45 -8.28
N LEU A 79 15.71 -1.30 -8.81
CA LEU A 79 16.73 -0.87 -9.75
C LEU A 79 16.17 -0.67 -11.17
N TRP A 80 15.58 -1.71 -11.77
CA TRP A 80 15.17 -1.64 -13.17
C TRP A 80 13.79 -1.02 -13.39
N SER A 81 12.78 -1.27 -12.56
CA SER A 81 11.47 -0.60 -12.76
C SER A 81 11.51 0.86 -12.32
N HIS A 82 12.04 1.13 -11.12
CA HIS A 82 11.95 2.43 -10.47
C HIS A 82 13.19 3.30 -10.58
N ARG A 83 14.35 2.75 -10.98
CA ARG A 83 15.61 3.51 -11.04
C ARG A 83 15.89 4.21 -9.70
N ALA A 84 15.59 3.53 -8.60
CA ALA A 84 15.68 4.07 -7.23
C ALA A 84 17.13 4.18 -6.72
N TYR A 85 18.06 3.49 -7.38
CA TYR A 85 19.49 3.56 -7.10
C TYR A 85 20.29 3.16 -8.35
N THR A 86 21.61 3.32 -8.32
CA THR A 86 22.56 2.84 -9.33
C THR A 86 23.42 1.70 -8.77
N ALA A 87 23.88 0.79 -9.63
CA ALA A 87 24.60 -0.41 -9.20
C ALA A 87 25.73 -0.79 -10.16
N THR A 88 26.79 -1.38 -9.62
CA THR A 88 27.91 -1.89 -10.44
C THR A 88 27.46 -3.00 -11.38
N ALA A 89 28.24 -3.27 -12.42
CA ALA A 89 27.95 -4.36 -13.35
C ALA A 89 27.88 -5.73 -12.66
N VAL A 90 28.71 -5.97 -11.64
CA VAL A 90 28.72 -7.23 -10.87
C VAL A 90 27.43 -7.37 -10.07
N THR A 91 27.02 -6.32 -9.34
CA THR A 91 25.76 -6.32 -8.59
C THR A 91 24.57 -6.54 -9.53
N ARG A 92 24.53 -5.85 -10.67
CA ARG A 92 23.47 -6.00 -11.67
C ARG A 92 23.41 -7.41 -12.24
N PHE A 93 24.56 -8.00 -12.56
CA PHE A 93 24.63 -9.37 -13.04
C PHE A 93 24.11 -10.35 -12.00
N PHE A 94 24.54 -10.22 -10.74
CA PHE A 94 24.11 -11.06 -9.63
C PHE A 94 22.58 -11.01 -9.46
N LEU A 95 22.01 -9.81 -9.39
CA LEU A 95 20.57 -9.62 -9.25
C LEU A 95 19.80 -10.20 -10.45
N ALA A 96 20.27 -9.97 -11.68
CA ALA A 96 19.64 -10.54 -12.88
C ALA A 96 19.71 -12.08 -12.92
N PHE A 97 20.85 -12.65 -12.49
CA PHE A 97 21.10 -14.08 -12.50
C PHE A 97 20.18 -14.79 -11.51
N PHE A 98 20.15 -14.35 -10.24
CA PHE A 98 19.38 -15.03 -9.20
C PHE A 98 17.88 -14.71 -9.24
N ALA A 99 17.46 -13.55 -9.75
CA ALA A 99 16.03 -13.27 -9.97
C ALA A 99 15.39 -14.23 -11.00
N ALA A 100 16.19 -14.77 -11.94
CA ALA A 100 15.69 -15.75 -12.90
C ALA A 100 15.17 -17.03 -12.21
N SER A 101 15.64 -17.37 -11.01
CA SER A 101 15.26 -18.58 -10.26
C SER A 101 13.79 -18.62 -9.82
N VAL A 102 13.08 -17.49 -9.93
CA VAL A 102 11.66 -17.35 -9.51
C VAL A 102 10.69 -17.75 -10.62
N GLY A 103 11.07 -17.64 -11.89
CA GLY A 103 10.22 -18.06 -13.01
C GLY A 103 9.13 -17.05 -13.44
N GLU A 104 9.19 -15.79 -13.01
CA GLU A 104 8.17 -14.75 -13.32
C GLU A 104 8.42 -13.94 -14.60
N GLY A 105 9.46 -14.29 -15.35
CA GLY A 105 9.86 -13.62 -16.58
C GLY A 105 11.18 -12.86 -16.44
N ASN A 106 11.67 -12.39 -17.58
CA ASN A 106 12.93 -11.65 -17.63
C ASN A 106 12.75 -10.22 -17.12
N ALA A 107 13.86 -9.61 -16.69
CA ALA A 107 13.92 -8.27 -16.11
C ALA A 107 13.26 -7.21 -17.01
N TYR A 108 13.44 -7.31 -18.34
CA TYR A 108 12.85 -6.35 -19.29
C TYR A 108 11.33 -6.39 -19.26
N THR A 109 10.73 -7.59 -19.38
CA THR A 109 9.28 -7.74 -19.41
C THR A 109 8.68 -7.39 -18.05
N TRP A 110 9.29 -7.87 -16.97
CA TRP A 110 8.84 -7.59 -15.60
C TRP A 110 8.85 -6.10 -15.33
N ALA A 111 9.97 -5.40 -15.60
CA ALA A 111 10.06 -3.97 -15.35
C ALA A 111 9.14 -3.12 -16.23
N ARG A 112 8.94 -3.52 -17.49
CA ARG A 112 7.95 -2.86 -18.36
C ARG A 112 6.54 -2.94 -17.78
N ASP A 113 6.12 -4.14 -17.39
CA ASP A 113 4.77 -4.40 -16.89
C ASP A 113 4.57 -3.72 -15.52
N HIS A 114 5.60 -3.71 -14.66
CA HIS A 114 5.58 -3.00 -13.39
C HIS A 114 5.49 -1.48 -13.53
N ARG A 115 6.23 -0.91 -14.49
CA ARG A 115 6.07 0.52 -14.81
C ARG A 115 4.65 0.83 -15.30
N ALA A 116 4.04 -0.08 -16.06
CA ALA A 116 2.67 0.11 -16.56
C ALA A 116 1.66 0.05 -15.41
N HIS A 117 1.86 -0.88 -14.48
CA HIS A 117 1.08 -0.99 -13.26
C HIS A 117 1.12 0.30 -12.42
N HIS A 118 2.29 0.90 -12.18
CA HIS A 118 2.34 2.19 -11.46
C HIS A 118 1.69 3.34 -12.21
N ARG A 119 1.87 3.40 -13.53
CA ARG A 119 1.34 4.51 -14.34
C ARG A 119 -0.17 4.46 -14.49
N PHE A 120 -0.73 3.26 -14.51
CA PHE A 120 -2.13 3.00 -14.82
C PHE A 120 -2.84 2.23 -13.72
N THR A 121 -2.34 2.33 -12.47
CA THR A 121 -2.84 1.58 -11.30
C THR A 121 -4.35 1.64 -11.24
N ASP A 122 -4.96 0.49 -10.98
CA ASP A 122 -6.41 0.33 -10.84
C ASP A 122 -7.25 0.54 -12.11
N THR A 123 -6.63 0.76 -13.27
CA THR A 123 -7.34 0.87 -14.56
C THR A 123 -7.29 -0.43 -15.36
N ASP A 124 -8.04 -0.50 -16.47
CA ASP A 124 -7.97 -1.64 -17.39
C ASP A 124 -6.59 -1.84 -18.03
N GLN A 125 -5.81 -0.75 -18.13
CA GLN A 125 -4.45 -0.74 -18.69
C GLN A 125 -3.39 -1.28 -17.72
N ASP A 126 -3.73 -1.47 -16.44
CA ASP A 126 -2.88 -2.14 -15.47
C ASP A 126 -2.88 -3.66 -15.74
N PRO A 127 -1.68 -4.24 -16.00
CA PRO A 127 -1.53 -5.65 -16.33
C PRO A 127 -1.99 -6.59 -15.22
N TYR A 128 -2.05 -6.18 -13.95
CA TYR A 128 -2.46 -7.04 -12.85
C TYR A 128 -3.41 -6.34 -11.87
N SER A 129 -4.24 -5.44 -12.40
CA SER A 129 -5.26 -4.69 -11.65
C SER A 129 -6.09 -5.56 -10.71
N VAL A 130 -6.15 -5.17 -9.44
CA VAL A 130 -6.98 -5.80 -8.40
C VAL A 130 -8.48 -5.67 -8.69
N HIS A 131 -8.89 -4.69 -9.49
CA HIS A 131 -10.30 -4.51 -9.88
C HIS A 131 -10.82 -5.62 -10.80
N LYS A 132 -9.92 -6.40 -11.43
CA LYS A 132 -10.27 -7.62 -12.16
C LYS A 132 -10.50 -8.83 -11.23
N GLY A 133 -10.40 -8.62 -9.92
CA GLY A 133 -10.62 -9.61 -8.86
C GLY A 133 -9.32 -10.12 -8.24
N LEU A 134 -9.40 -10.51 -6.95
CA LEU A 134 -8.23 -10.99 -6.19
C LEU A 134 -7.56 -12.20 -6.86
N PHE A 135 -8.32 -13.14 -7.43
CA PHE A 135 -7.75 -14.27 -8.16
C PHE A 135 -6.96 -13.81 -9.39
N TYR A 136 -7.45 -12.81 -10.11
CA TYR A 136 -6.76 -12.28 -11.28
C TYR A 136 -5.44 -11.62 -10.89
N ALA A 137 -5.47 -10.75 -9.89
CA ALA A 137 -4.28 -10.05 -9.40
C ALA A 137 -3.25 -11.00 -8.79
N HIS A 138 -3.70 -12.09 -8.16
CA HIS A 138 -2.80 -13.08 -7.57
C HIS A 138 -2.22 -14.05 -8.62
N PHE A 139 -3.04 -14.69 -9.45
CA PHE A 139 -2.59 -15.67 -10.45
C PHE A 139 -3.02 -15.35 -11.88
N GLY A 140 -4.23 -14.85 -12.08
CA GLY A 140 -4.85 -14.79 -13.41
C GLY A 140 -4.04 -13.98 -14.42
N TRP A 141 -3.36 -12.92 -14.01
CA TRP A 141 -2.56 -12.08 -14.89
C TRP A 141 -1.41 -12.83 -15.59
N ILE A 142 -0.85 -13.87 -14.95
CA ILE A 142 0.27 -14.64 -15.50
C ILE A 142 -0.18 -15.92 -16.21
N ILE A 143 -1.27 -16.55 -15.75
CA ILE A 143 -1.74 -17.83 -16.31
C ILE A 143 -2.75 -17.67 -17.46
N PHE A 144 -3.39 -16.51 -17.60
CA PHE A 144 -4.25 -16.21 -18.74
C PHE A 144 -3.53 -15.38 -19.79
N THR A 145 -3.82 -15.64 -21.06
CA THR A 145 -3.39 -14.83 -22.18
C THR A 145 -3.95 -13.42 -22.03
N GLN A 146 -3.04 -12.46 -21.95
CA GLN A 146 -3.39 -11.04 -21.89
C GLN A 146 -3.34 -10.44 -23.28
N ASP A 147 -4.35 -9.63 -23.61
CA ASP A 147 -4.25 -8.74 -24.75
C ASP A 147 -3.25 -7.62 -24.43
N ARG A 148 -2.05 -7.73 -25.01
CA ARG A 148 -0.95 -6.80 -24.80
C ARG A 148 -1.20 -5.44 -25.46
N SER A 149 -2.18 -5.32 -26.35
CA SER A 149 -2.57 -4.02 -26.92
C SER A 149 -3.27 -3.13 -25.89
N LEU A 150 -3.89 -3.74 -24.88
CA LEU A 150 -4.57 -3.06 -23.78
C LEU A 150 -3.62 -2.66 -22.65
N THR A 151 -2.46 -3.30 -22.53
CA THR A 151 -1.48 -2.93 -21.49
C THR A 151 -0.92 -1.53 -21.75
N GLY A 152 -0.93 -0.68 -20.72
CA GLY A 152 -0.47 0.69 -20.82
C GLY A 152 0.99 0.81 -21.27
N ARG A 153 1.28 1.81 -22.13
CA ARG A 153 2.63 2.01 -22.68
C ARG A 153 3.55 2.72 -21.68
N THR A 154 4.79 2.23 -21.60
CA THR A 154 5.85 2.81 -20.76
C THR A 154 7.14 2.98 -21.55
N ASP A 155 7.94 3.98 -21.19
CA ASP A 155 9.29 4.08 -21.71
C ASP A 155 10.14 2.93 -21.15
N VAL A 156 10.87 2.27 -22.05
CA VAL A 156 11.74 1.11 -21.78
C VAL A 156 13.07 1.25 -22.52
N SER A 157 13.37 2.45 -23.03
CA SER A 157 14.59 2.74 -23.78
C SER A 157 15.85 2.42 -22.97
N ASP A 158 15.85 2.76 -21.68
CA ASP A 158 16.92 2.42 -20.74
C ASP A 158 17.12 0.91 -20.60
N LEU A 159 16.04 0.13 -20.49
CA LEU A 159 16.10 -1.33 -20.38
C LEU A 159 16.63 -1.99 -21.67
N LYS A 160 16.33 -1.41 -22.84
CA LYS A 160 16.88 -1.87 -24.13
C LYS A 160 18.38 -1.57 -24.24
N ASN A 161 18.83 -0.47 -23.67
CA ASN A 161 20.23 -0.05 -23.68
C ASN A 161 21.07 -0.76 -22.59
N ASP A 162 20.42 -1.40 -21.62
CA ASP A 162 21.07 -2.19 -20.59
C ASP A 162 21.52 -3.56 -21.12
N LYS A 163 22.84 -3.73 -21.30
CA LYS A 163 23.45 -4.97 -21.81
C LYS A 163 23.17 -6.19 -20.93
N ILE A 164 23.08 -6.04 -19.60
CA ILE A 164 22.83 -7.15 -18.66
C ILE A 164 21.37 -7.58 -18.75
N VAL A 165 20.44 -6.61 -18.77
CA VAL A 165 19.00 -6.90 -18.95
C VAL A 165 18.76 -7.62 -20.27
N MET A 166 19.35 -7.13 -21.37
CA MET A 166 19.18 -7.75 -22.69
C MET A 166 19.91 -9.08 -22.84
N TRP A 167 21.05 -9.28 -22.16
CA TRP A 167 21.69 -10.59 -22.03
C TRP A 167 20.79 -11.58 -21.29
N GLN A 168 20.25 -11.18 -20.14
CA GLN A 168 19.39 -12.03 -19.34
C GLN A 168 18.11 -12.39 -20.10
N ARG A 169 17.49 -11.43 -20.78
CA ARG A 169 16.32 -11.68 -21.63
C ARG A 169 16.57 -12.73 -22.71
N ARG A 170 17.73 -12.68 -23.39
CA ARG A 170 18.08 -13.66 -24.43
C ARG A 170 18.33 -15.07 -23.88
N ASN A 171 18.84 -15.17 -22.65
CA ASN A 171 19.23 -16.43 -22.03
C ASN A 171 18.24 -16.89 -20.93
N TYR A 172 17.07 -16.25 -20.84
CA TYR A 172 16.21 -16.33 -19.65
C TYR A 172 15.82 -17.77 -19.30
N MET A 173 15.44 -18.59 -20.28
CA MET A 173 14.99 -19.96 -20.00
C MET A 173 16.13 -20.83 -19.47
N SER A 174 17.32 -20.72 -20.05
CA SER A 174 18.51 -21.42 -19.57
C SER A 174 18.90 -20.96 -18.17
N LEU A 175 18.84 -19.65 -17.90
CA LEU A 175 19.10 -19.09 -16.58
C LEU A 175 18.06 -19.54 -15.55
N PHE A 176 16.78 -19.58 -15.91
CA PHE A 176 15.71 -20.09 -15.07
C PHE A 176 15.97 -21.55 -14.70
N VAL A 177 16.18 -22.44 -15.66
CA VAL A 177 16.43 -23.87 -15.37
C VAL A 177 17.70 -24.05 -14.53
N LEU A 178 18.77 -23.32 -14.88
CA LEU A 178 20.03 -23.36 -14.16
C LEU A 178 19.86 -22.91 -12.72
N THR A 179 19.30 -21.73 -12.48
CA THR A 179 19.26 -21.13 -11.14
C THR A 179 18.10 -21.66 -10.30
N ALA A 180 16.95 -22.00 -10.89
CA ALA A 180 15.83 -22.54 -10.15
C ALA A 180 16.06 -24.00 -9.74
N PHE A 181 16.73 -24.82 -10.55
CA PHE A 181 16.80 -26.27 -10.31
C PHE A 181 18.23 -26.81 -10.26
N ILE A 182 19.03 -26.60 -11.31
CA ILE A 182 20.35 -27.25 -11.42
C ILE A 182 21.29 -26.78 -10.30
N LEU A 183 21.40 -25.47 -10.09
CA LEU A 183 22.31 -24.88 -9.12
C LEU A 183 22.03 -25.33 -7.69
N PRO A 184 20.81 -25.22 -7.13
CA PRO A 184 20.55 -25.70 -5.76
C PRO A 184 20.67 -27.22 -5.63
N THR A 185 20.31 -27.99 -6.66
CA THR A 185 20.45 -29.45 -6.70
C THR A 185 21.91 -29.87 -6.62
N VAL A 186 22.75 -29.32 -7.49
CA VAL A 186 24.19 -29.61 -7.54
C VAL A 186 24.89 -29.11 -6.28
N PHE A 187 24.50 -27.95 -5.76
CA PHE A 187 25.08 -27.41 -4.53
C PHE A 187 24.82 -28.32 -3.32
N ALA A 188 23.58 -28.77 -3.13
CA ALA A 188 23.24 -29.69 -2.04
C ALA A 188 23.85 -31.09 -2.25
N GLY A 189 23.80 -31.59 -3.49
CA GLY A 189 24.37 -32.88 -3.89
C GLY A 189 25.88 -32.97 -3.66
N LEU A 190 26.65 -31.96 -4.09
CA LEU A 190 28.10 -32.00 -3.95
C LEU A 190 28.58 -31.76 -2.51
N LEU A 191 27.89 -30.92 -1.73
CA LEU A 191 28.36 -30.53 -0.40
C LEU A 191 27.90 -31.47 0.73
N TRP A 192 26.76 -32.15 0.57
CA TRP A 192 26.26 -33.08 1.59
C TRP A 192 25.39 -34.22 1.03
N ASP A 193 25.57 -34.58 -0.25
CA ASP A 193 24.94 -35.72 -0.92
C ASP A 193 23.39 -35.72 -0.90
N ASP A 194 22.79 -34.53 -0.94
CA ASP A 194 21.32 -34.39 -0.95
C ASP A 194 20.82 -33.78 -2.27
N TRP A 195 21.04 -34.52 -3.36
CA TRP A 195 20.61 -34.14 -4.71
C TRP A 195 19.09 -33.89 -4.77
N TRP A 196 18.30 -34.84 -4.28
CA TRP A 196 16.84 -34.76 -4.31
C TRP A 196 16.30 -33.67 -3.40
N GLY A 197 16.86 -33.47 -2.21
CA GLY A 197 16.47 -32.38 -1.33
C GLY A 197 16.76 -31.01 -1.95
N GLY A 198 17.91 -30.87 -2.62
CA GLY A 198 18.24 -29.65 -3.37
C GLY A 198 17.24 -29.35 -4.50
N LEU A 199 16.80 -30.38 -5.23
CA LEU A 199 15.81 -30.23 -6.31
C LEU A 199 14.40 -29.92 -5.78
N VAL A 200 13.94 -30.67 -4.78
CA VAL A 200 12.57 -30.59 -4.25
C VAL A 200 12.39 -29.34 -3.40
N TYR A 201 13.24 -29.13 -2.39
CA TYR A 201 13.05 -28.06 -1.42
C TYR A 201 13.67 -26.74 -1.89
N ALA A 202 14.98 -26.72 -2.17
CA ALA A 202 15.67 -25.51 -2.60
C ALA A 202 15.35 -25.13 -4.06
N GLY A 203 14.84 -26.08 -4.85
CA GLY A 203 14.33 -25.87 -6.20
C GLY A 203 12.84 -25.54 -6.24
N ALA A 204 11.99 -26.57 -6.31
CA ALA A 204 10.56 -26.43 -6.60
C ALA A 204 9.77 -25.71 -5.49
N ILE A 205 9.89 -26.13 -4.23
CA ILE A 205 9.12 -25.56 -3.12
C ILE A 205 9.57 -24.12 -2.83
N ARG A 206 10.87 -23.84 -2.81
CA ARG A 206 11.39 -22.48 -2.66
C ARG A 206 10.87 -21.56 -3.76
N MET A 207 10.89 -22.02 -5.01
CA MET A 207 10.34 -21.25 -6.14
C MET A 207 8.86 -20.91 -5.91
N PHE A 208 8.06 -21.89 -5.51
CA PHE A 208 6.65 -21.69 -5.18
C PHE A 208 6.46 -20.62 -4.10
N ILE A 209 7.21 -20.72 -2.99
CA ILE A 209 7.05 -19.78 -1.86
C ILE A 209 7.41 -18.36 -2.30
N VAL A 210 8.49 -18.17 -3.07
CA VAL A 210 8.83 -16.84 -3.60
C VAL A 210 7.73 -16.32 -4.53
N GLN A 211 7.18 -17.15 -5.42
CA GLN A 211 6.05 -16.76 -6.28
C GLN A 211 4.80 -16.37 -5.48
N GLN A 212 4.47 -17.08 -4.40
CA GLN A 212 3.33 -16.68 -3.57
C GLN A 212 3.62 -15.33 -2.88
N SER A 213 4.83 -15.16 -2.35
CA SER A 213 5.29 -13.90 -1.77
C SER A 213 5.15 -12.72 -2.75
N THR A 214 5.50 -12.89 -4.03
CA THR A 214 5.40 -11.82 -5.04
C THR A 214 3.95 -11.57 -5.45
N PHE A 215 3.15 -12.62 -5.62
CA PHE A 215 1.75 -12.51 -6.00
C PHE A 215 0.89 -11.87 -4.91
N PHE A 216 1.28 -12.00 -3.64
CA PHE A 216 0.65 -11.26 -2.55
C PHE A 216 0.82 -9.74 -2.67
N ILE A 217 1.86 -9.25 -3.36
CA ILE A 217 2.05 -7.82 -3.59
C ILE A 217 0.88 -7.31 -4.44
N ASN A 218 0.62 -7.95 -5.57
CA ASN A 218 -0.44 -7.53 -6.50
C ASN A 218 -1.85 -7.73 -5.93
N SER A 219 -2.04 -8.69 -5.02
CA SER A 219 -3.37 -9.02 -4.48
C SER A 219 -3.61 -8.48 -3.06
N ILE A 220 -2.87 -8.97 -2.07
CA ILE A 220 -3.09 -8.63 -0.66
C ILE A 220 -2.65 -7.19 -0.39
N ALA A 221 -1.54 -6.73 -0.97
CA ALA A 221 -1.08 -5.36 -0.76
C ALA A 221 -2.00 -4.30 -1.40
N HIS A 222 -2.96 -4.70 -2.23
CA HIS A 222 -4.02 -3.85 -2.78
C HIS A 222 -5.37 -4.01 -2.05
N SER A 223 -5.47 -4.84 -1.02
CA SER A 223 -6.75 -5.14 -0.34
C SER A 223 -6.68 -5.10 1.19
N LEU A 224 -5.53 -5.42 1.79
CA LEU A 224 -5.33 -5.47 3.23
C LEU A 224 -4.34 -4.39 3.71
N GLY A 225 -4.74 -3.63 4.73
CA GLY A 225 -3.90 -2.63 5.39
C GLY A 225 -4.44 -1.20 5.28
N ASP A 226 -3.55 -0.24 5.52
CA ASP A 226 -3.89 1.18 5.62
C ASP A 226 -3.46 1.98 4.38
N GLN A 227 -4.30 2.93 3.97
CA GLN A 227 -3.91 4.00 3.06
C GLN A 227 -3.31 5.14 3.90
N THR A 228 -2.02 5.01 4.25
CA THR A 228 -1.32 5.93 5.15
C THR A 228 -1.01 7.28 4.51
N TYR A 229 -0.68 7.29 3.22
CA TYR A 229 -0.19 8.46 2.48
C TYR A 229 -1.19 8.96 1.45
N SER A 230 -1.96 8.06 0.82
CA SER A 230 -2.90 8.40 -0.24
C SER A 230 -3.99 7.35 -0.38
N ASP A 231 -5.24 7.76 -0.60
CA ASP A 231 -6.37 6.86 -0.86
C ASP A 231 -6.93 6.96 -2.28
N ARG A 232 -6.15 7.56 -3.19
CA ARG A 232 -6.54 7.69 -4.61
C ARG A 232 -6.57 6.35 -5.34
N HIS A 233 -5.79 5.39 -4.86
CA HIS A 233 -5.64 4.05 -5.43
C HIS A 233 -5.70 3.00 -4.32
N SER A 234 -5.88 1.74 -4.71
CA SER A 234 -6.03 0.57 -3.85
C SER A 234 -4.81 0.09 -3.02
N PRO A 235 -3.53 0.45 -3.32
CA PRO A 235 -2.37 0.04 -2.52
C PRO A 235 -2.50 0.40 -1.03
N ARG A 236 -2.07 -0.52 -0.17
CA ARG A 236 -2.17 -0.45 1.28
C ARG A 236 -0.86 -0.82 1.96
N ASP A 237 -0.59 -0.17 3.09
CA ASP A 237 0.51 -0.51 3.97
C ASP A 237 0.07 -1.56 4.99
N SER A 238 0.81 -2.66 5.08
CA SER A 238 0.55 -3.73 6.03
C SER A 238 1.85 -4.41 6.46
N VAL A 239 2.09 -4.44 7.78
CA VAL A 239 3.22 -5.15 8.38
C VAL A 239 3.15 -6.64 8.06
N ILE A 240 1.95 -7.23 8.12
CA ILE A 240 1.71 -8.64 7.80
C ILE A 240 2.08 -8.91 6.34
N THR A 241 1.60 -8.06 5.42
CA THR A 241 1.95 -8.17 4.01
C THR A 241 3.46 -8.04 3.82
N SER A 242 4.14 -7.16 4.57
CA SER A 242 5.60 -6.97 4.44
C SER A 242 6.38 -8.22 4.83
N PHE A 243 5.94 -8.95 5.85
CA PHE A 243 6.53 -10.24 6.19
C PHE A 243 6.27 -11.30 5.11
N LEU A 244 5.05 -11.38 4.58
CA LEU A 244 4.68 -12.33 3.53
C LEU A 244 5.40 -12.07 2.20
N THR A 245 5.70 -10.82 1.89
CA THR A 245 6.31 -10.40 0.62
C THR A 245 7.81 -10.14 0.72
N GLY A 246 8.42 -10.36 1.88
CA GLY A 246 9.86 -10.16 2.07
C GLY A 246 10.28 -8.68 2.02
N GLY A 247 9.42 -7.75 2.40
CA GLY A 247 9.74 -6.32 2.53
C GLY A 247 8.90 -5.36 1.69
N GLU A 248 7.99 -5.87 0.86
CA GLU A 248 7.22 -5.08 -0.13
C GLU A 248 5.80 -4.71 0.33
N GLY A 249 5.47 -4.88 1.62
CA GLY A 249 4.11 -4.71 2.12
C GLY A 249 3.71 -3.30 2.53
N TYR A 250 4.65 -2.36 2.55
CA TYR A 250 4.35 -0.92 2.67
C TYR A 250 4.02 -0.35 1.29
N HIS A 251 2.95 -0.88 0.70
CA HIS A 251 2.65 -0.72 -0.71
C HIS A 251 1.97 0.62 -1.01
N ASN A 252 1.27 1.21 -0.03
CA ASN A 252 0.74 2.56 -0.16
C ASN A 252 1.86 3.59 -0.25
N TYR A 253 2.87 3.47 0.63
CA TYR A 253 4.08 4.28 0.54
C TYR A 253 4.77 4.12 -0.81
N HIS A 254 4.97 2.86 -1.23
CA HIS A 254 5.65 2.55 -2.48
C HIS A 254 4.94 3.15 -3.72
N HIS A 255 3.61 3.09 -3.78
CA HIS A 255 2.85 3.66 -4.89
C HIS A 255 2.84 5.19 -4.90
N GLU A 256 2.82 5.81 -3.73
CA GLU A 256 2.86 7.28 -3.62
C GLU A 256 4.27 7.83 -3.92
N PHE A 257 5.32 7.10 -3.51
CA PHE A 257 6.73 7.52 -3.60
C PHE A 257 7.60 6.49 -4.36
N PRO A 258 7.28 6.16 -5.63
CA PRO A 258 7.85 4.99 -6.32
C PRO A 258 9.34 5.09 -6.62
N MET A 259 9.93 6.29 -6.56
CA MET A 259 11.37 6.49 -6.76
C MET A 259 12.19 6.27 -5.49
N ASP A 260 11.58 6.15 -4.31
CA ASP A 260 12.31 5.86 -3.07
C ASP A 260 12.86 4.44 -3.12
N TYR A 261 14.13 4.25 -2.75
CA TYR A 261 14.74 2.91 -2.70
C TYR A 261 14.18 2.05 -1.55
N ARG A 262 13.41 2.65 -0.64
CA ARG A 262 12.76 1.99 0.50
C ARG A 262 11.30 1.75 0.17
N SER A 263 10.82 0.52 0.36
CA SER A 263 9.38 0.28 0.45
C SER A 263 8.94 0.56 1.90
N GLY A 264 9.69 0.06 2.88
CA GLY A 264 9.51 0.39 4.29
C GLY A 264 10.26 1.67 4.68
N VAL A 265 9.58 2.82 4.66
CA VAL A 265 10.21 4.15 4.90
C VAL A 265 10.90 4.30 6.27
N ARG A 266 10.35 3.70 7.34
CA ARG A 266 10.95 3.79 8.67
C ARG A 266 12.09 2.78 8.84
N TRP A 267 13.05 3.09 9.70
CA TRP A 267 14.20 2.21 9.93
C TRP A 267 13.77 0.81 10.43
N TYR A 268 12.73 0.75 11.27
CA TYR A 268 12.17 -0.49 11.84
C TYR A 268 11.15 -1.19 10.94
N HIS A 269 10.75 -0.58 9.81
CA HIS A 269 9.89 -1.27 8.85
C HIS A 269 10.69 -2.43 8.23
N TYR A 270 10.17 -3.65 8.39
CA TYR A 270 10.76 -4.86 7.81
C TYR A 270 10.83 -4.73 6.29
N ASP A 271 12.06 -4.61 5.79
CA ASP A 271 12.39 -4.42 4.38
C ASP A 271 13.85 -4.91 4.13
N PRO A 272 14.06 -6.24 4.03
CA PRO A 272 15.36 -6.83 3.72
C PRO A 272 16.03 -6.29 2.44
N PRO A 273 15.31 -6.02 1.33
CA PRO A 273 15.91 -5.39 0.16
C PRO A 273 16.48 -4.00 0.44
N LYS A 274 15.81 -3.14 1.23
CA LYS A 274 16.34 -1.83 1.67
C LYS A 274 17.66 -2.00 2.40
N TRP A 275 17.71 -2.90 3.37
CA TRP A 275 18.92 -3.13 4.14
C TRP A 275 20.05 -3.70 3.27
N THR A 276 19.73 -4.60 2.35
CA THR A 276 20.71 -5.15 1.41
C THR A 276 21.29 -4.06 0.50
N ILE A 277 20.45 -3.22 -0.10
CA ILE A 277 20.87 -2.11 -0.96
C ILE A 277 21.76 -1.13 -0.18
N TYR A 278 21.38 -0.82 1.06
CA TYR A 278 22.17 0.04 1.93
C TYR A 278 23.52 -0.57 2.31
N ILE A 279 23.56 -1.84 2.72
CA ILE A 279 24.82 -2.51 3.05
C ILE A 279 25.76 -2.54 1.84
N LEU A 280 25.24 -2.85 0.65
CA LEU A 280 26.03 -2.83 -0.59
C LEU A 280 26.57 -1.43 -0.92
N SER A 281 25.91 -0.35 -0.50
CA SER A 281 26.39 1.00 -0.77
C SER A 281 27.60 1.36 0.07
N LEU A 282 27.71 0.79 1.28
CA LEU A 282 28.88 0.92 2.14
C LEU A 282 30.15 0.34 1.50
N PHE A 283 29.99 -0.61 0.56
CA PHE A 283 31.09 -1.22 -0.20
C PHE A 283 31.23 -0.65 -1.62
N GLY A 284 30.50 0.42 -1.96
CA GLY A 284 30.52 1.01 -3.31
C GLY A 284 29.89 0.13 -4.40
N MET A 285 29.14 -0.89 -4.02
CA MET A 285 28.46 -1.80 -4.96
C MET A 285 27.13 -1.24 -5.47
N THR A 286 26.56 -0.29 -4.73
CA THR A 286 25.37 0.51 -5.07
C THR A 286 25.62 1.98 -4.70
N SER A 287 24.98 2.90 -5.40
CA SER A 287 25.12 4.35 -5.23
C SER A 287 23.81 5.08 -5.58
N ASP A 288 23.74 6.39 -5.33
CA ASP A 288 22.58 7.23 -5.65
C ASP A 288 21.25 6.69 -5.09
N LEU A 289 21.26 6.19 -3.85
CA LEU A 289 20.07 5.69 -3.15
C LEU A 289 19.07 6.82 -2.95
N LYS A 290 18.04 6.89 -3.80
CA LYS A 290 17.06 7.96 -3.82
C LYS A 290 16.11 7.83 -2.63
N GLN A 291 15.92 8.93 -1.92
CA GLN A 291 14.94 9.05 -0.85
C GLN A 291 14.06 10.26 -1.12
N PHE A 292 12.75 10.12 -0.90
CA PHE A 292 11.88 11.29 -0.87
C PHE A 292 12.19 12.13 0.38
N PRO A 293 12.10 13.48 0.29
CA PRO A 293 12.33 14.34 1.45
C PRO A 293 11.32 14.02 2.57
N ASP A 294 11.81 13.96 3.81
CA ASP A 294 10.98 13.60 4.99
C ASP A 294 9.78 14.54 5.19
N ASN A 295 9.91 15.81 4.80
CA ASN A 295 8.80 16.76 4.85
C ASN A 295 7.68 16.38 3.88
N GLU A 296 8.00 15.99 2.63
CA GLU A 296 7.00 15.59 1.63
C GLU A 296 6.25 14.32 2.07
N VAL A 297 7.00 13.35 2.61
CA VAL A 297 6.41 12.13 3.18
C VAL A 297 5.50 12.46 4.36
N SER A 298 5.94 13.36 5.25
CA SER A 298 5.14 13.83 6.39
C SER A 298 3.89 14.57 5.95
N MET A 299 3.97 15.39 4.90
CA MET A 299 2.82 16.09 4.33
C MET A 299 1.75 15.12 3.82
N GLY A 300 2.14 14.08 3.06
CA GLY A 300 1.21 13.06 2.58
C GLY A 300 0.50 12.34 3.74
N ALA A 301 1.27 11.89 4.74
CA ALA A 301 0.69 11.24 5.93
C ALA A 301 -0.24 12.18 6.73
N HIS A 302 0.13 13.46 6.87
CA HIS A 302 -0.68 14.45 7.56
C HIS A 302 -1.99 14.75 6.82
N GLN A 303 -1.93 14.98 5.51
CA GLN A 303 -3.11 15.21 4.66
C GLN A 303 -4.10 14.05 4.78
N GLN A 304 -3.60 12.81 4.73
CA GLN A 304 -4.45 11.63 4.84
C GLN A 304 -5.04 11.45 6.24
N ARG A 305 -4.30 11.79 7.30
CA ARG A 305 -4.83 11.81 8.66
C ARG A 305 -5.90 12.88 8.84
N MET A 306 -5.70 14.09 8.31
CA MET A 306 -6.71 15.15 8.33
C MET A 306 -7.99 14.69 7.64
N LYS A 307 -7.89 14.05 6.47
CA LYS A 307 -9.06 13.50 5.77
C LYS A 307 -9.82 12.47 6.61
N LYS A 308 -9.12 11.59 7.34
CA LYS A 308 -9.75 10.63 8.26
C LYS A 308 -10.43 11.33 9.44
N LEU A 309 -9.76 12.31 10.04
CA LEU A 309 -10.33 13.12 11.14
C LEU A 309 -11.58 13.88 10.69
N ASP A 310 -11.58 14.46 9.48
CA ASP A 310 -12.75 15.13 8.91
C ASP A 310 -13.92 14.16 8.67
N GLN A 311 -13.65 12.90 8.33
CA GLN A 311 -14.68 11.87 8.19
C GLN A 311 -15.25 11.46 9.56
N GLU A 312 -14.38 11.24 10.55
CA GLU A 312 -14.79 10.94 11.92
C GLU A 312 -15.61 12.09 12.52
N ALA A 313 -15.21 13.34 12.27
CA ALA A 313 -15.88 14.53 12.75
C ALA A 313 -17.34 14.63 12.25
N LYS A 314 -17.64 14.12 11.04
CA LYS A 314 -19.03 14.08 10.51
C LYS A 314 -19.95 13.15 11.31
N GLY A 315 -19.40 12.18 12.03
CA GLY A 315 -20.15 11.31 12.93
C GLY A 315 -20.41 11.92 14.31
N ILE A 316 -19.84 13.09 14.61
CA ILE A 316 -19.93 13.76 15.91
C ILE A 316 -20.88 14.96 15.79
N SER A 317 -21.91 14.99 16.62
CA SER A 317 -22.79 16.16 16.72
C SER A 317 -22.17 17.21 17.65
N TRP A 318 -21.88 18.39 17.09
CA TRP A 318 -21.36 19.54 17.83
C TRP A 318 -22.45 20.59 18.15
N GLY A 319 -23.73 20.19 18.04
CA GLY A 319 -24.87 21.09 18.15
C GLY A 319 -24.93 22.11 17.02
N THR A 320 -25.76 23.14 17.19
CA THR A 320 -25.89 24.24 16.21
C THR A 320 -24.57 25.04 16.14
N PRO A 321 -24.02 25.29 14.94
CA PRO A 321 -22.86 26.18 14.77
C PRO A 321 -23.12 27.56 15.36
N VAL A 322 -22.09 28.21 15.88
CA VAL A 322 -22.24 29.50 16.61
C VAL A 322 -22.72 30.61 15.69
N GLU A 323 -22.28 30.56 14.43
CA GLU A 323 -22.67 31.43 13.33
C GLU A 323 -24.15 31.33 12.96
N ASP A 324 -24.78 30.17 13.21
CA ASP A 324 -26.18 29.88 12.90
C ASP A 324 -27.11 30.14 14.10
N LEU A 325 -26.55 30.52 15.26
CA LEU A 325 -27.36 30.81 16.44
C LEU A 325 -28.15 32.12 16.27
N PRO A 326 -29.40 32.16 16.78
CA PRO A 326 -30.16 33.40 16.81
C PRO A 326 -29.44 34.45 17.66
N LEU A 327 -29.60 35.72 17.29
CA LEU A 327 -28.99 36.82 18.02
C LEU A 327 -29.95 37.31 19.11
N LEU A 328 -29.43 37.62 20.30
CA LEU A 328 -30.17 38.24 21.39
C LEU A 328 -29.38 39.41 21.96
N THR A 329 -30.10 40.49 22.30
CA THR A 329 -29.59 41.57 23.13
C THR A 329 -29.53 41.15 24.61
N TRP A 330 -28.82 41.91 25.43
CA TRP A 330 -28.79 41.71 26.89
C TRP A 330 -30.18 41.82 27.53
N ALA A 331 -31.02 42.74 27.04
CA ALA A 331 -32.38 42.92 27.53
C ALA A 331 -33.23 41.67 27.26
N GLU A 332 -33.23 41.17 26.02
CA GLU A 332 -33.98 39.98 25.63
C GLU A 332 -33.48 38.71 26.33
N TYR A 333 -32.16 38.58 26.50
CA TYR A 333 -31.55 37.49 27.26
C TYR A 333 -32.05 37.48 28.71
N THR A 334 -32.01 38.64 29.38
CA THR A 334 -32.39 38.79 30.79
C THR A 334 -33.89 38.58 30.98
N GLU A 335 -34.71 39.10 30.07
CA GLU A 335 -36.17 38.89 30.07
C GLU A 335 -36.52 37.41 29.96
N ARG A 336 -35.90 36.69 29.01
CA ARG A 336 -36.14 35.24 28.85
C ARG A 336 -35.68 34.43 30.06
N ALA A 337 -34.52 34.77 30.64
CA ALA A 337 -34.04 34.12 31.85
C ALA A 337 -35.01 34.33 33.04
N ASN A 338 -35.52 35.55 33.22
CA ASN A 338 -36.52 35.87 34.25
C ASN A 338 -37.89 35.23 33.97
N GLY A 339 -38.20 34.95 32.70
CA GLY A 339 -39.42 34.25 32.24
C GLY A 339 -39.44 32.75 32.52
N GLY A 340 -38.43 32.19 33.21
CA GLY A 340 -38.38 30.79 33.62
C GLY A 340 -37.46 29.89 32.77
N HIS A 341 -36.74 30.45 31.80
CA HIS A 341 -35.70 29.71 31.09
C HIS A 341 -34.39 29.65 31.90
N HIS A 342 -33.73 28.50 31.93
CA HIS A 342 -32.43 28.35 32.59
C HIS A 342 -31.29 28.74 31.65
N LEU A 343 -31.18 30.03 31.33
CA LEU A 343 -30.18 30.54 30.39
C LEU A 343 -28.95 31.12 31.10
N ILE A 344 -27.75 30.69 30.69
CA ILE A 344 -26.47 31.28 31.14
C ILE A 344 -25.68 31.80 29.95
N CYS A 345 -24.92 32.89 30.12
CA CYS A 345 -24.03 33.41 29.09
C CYS A 345 -22.59 33.02 29.39
N LEU A 346 -21.87 32.47 28.41
CA LEU A 346 -20.44 32.18 28.47
C LEU A 346 -19.76 32.69 27.19
N LYS A 347 -18.79 33.61 27.31
CA LYS A 347 -18.04 34.24 26.21
C LYS A 347 -18.95 34.75 25.07
N GLY A 348 -20.09 35.34 25.42
CA GLY A 348 -21.06 35.88 24.45
C GLY A 348 -21.95 34.83 23.78
N ILE A 349 -21.91 33.56 24.19
CA ILE A 349 -22.84 32.52 23.77
C ILE A 349 -23.80 32.22 24.92
N ILE A 350 -25.09 32.18 24.61
CA ILE A 350 -26.15 31.86 25.56
C ILE A 350 -26.46 30.37 25.45
N TYR A 351 -26.51 29.69 26.59
CA TYR A 351 -26.78 28.26 26.69
C TYR A 351 -28.06 28.03 27.50
N ASP A 352 -28.94 27.15 27.00
CA ASP A 352 -30.08 26.63 27.76
C ASP A 352 -29.64 25.38 28.53
N VAL A 353 -29.37 25.58 29.82
CA VAL A 353 -28.90 24.53 30.72
C VAL A 353 -30.03 23.80 31.44
N ALA A 354 -31.29 24.03 31.07
CA ALA A 354 -32.44 23.34 31.67
C ALA A 354 -32.31 21.80 31.64
N PRO A 355 -31.81 21.16 30.55
CA PRO A 355 -31.64 19.71 30.53
C PRO A 355 -30.56 19.18 31.50
N PHE A 356 -29.62 20.04 31.91
CA PHE A 356 -28.42 19.65 32.65
C PHE A 356 -28.39 20.14 34.11
N VAL A 357 -29.18 21.14 34.47
CA VAL A 357 -29.10 21.83 35.77
C VAL A 357 -29.13 20.88 36.99
N HIS A 358 -29.92 19.81 36.95
CA HIS A 358 -30.03 18.83 38.03
C HIS A 358 -28.95 17.73 38.00
N GLN A 359 -28.18 17.66 36.92
CA GLN A 359 -27.10 16.68 36.71
C GLN A 359 -25.71 17.30 36.93
N HIS A 360 -25.65 18.62 37.17
CA HIS A 360 -24.40 19.33 37.37
C HIS A 360 -23.61 18.78 38.58
N PRO A 361 -22.36 18.31 38.41
CA PRO A 361 -21.59 17.67 39.48
C PRO A 361 -21.31 18.59 40.69
N GLY A 362 -21.19 19.90 40.47
CA GLY A 362 -21.07 20.89 41.56
C GLY A 362 -22.39 21.19 42.28
N GLY A 363 -23.49 20.57 41.86
CA GLY A 363 -24.82 20.75 42.42
C GLY A 363 -25.65 21.83 41.72
N THR A 364 -26.97 21.65 41.79
CA THR A 364 -27.99 22.47 41.10
C THR A 364 -27.92 23.96 41.46
N LYS A 365 -27.69 24.27 42.74
CA LYS A 365 -27.71 25.65 43.24
C LYS A 365 -26.64 26.53 42.59
N ILE A 366 -25.50 25.94 42.21
CA ILE A 366 -24.39 26.68 41.60
C ILE A 366 -24.80 27.20 40.22
N ILE A 367 -25.36 26.34 39.36
CA ILE A 367 -25.86 26.77 38.04
C ILE A 367 -27.02 27.76 38.19
N LEU A 368 -27.99 27.48 39.05
CA LEU A 368 -29.17 28.34 39.19
C LEU A 368 -28.80 29.76 39.66
N SER A 369 -27.74 29.90 40.45
CA SER A 369 -27.24 31.22 40.88
C SER A 369 -26.68 32.08 39.75
N GLN A 370 -26.40 31.47 38.60
CA GLN A 370 -25.83 32.11 37.41
C GLN A 370 -26.84 32.31 36.27
N VAL A 371 -28.10 31.87 36.42
CA VAL A 371 -29.15 32.10 35.42
C VAL A 371 -29.36 33.61 35.24
N GLY A 372 -29.40 34.06 33.98
CA GLY A 372 -29.51 35.46 33.60
C GLY A 372 -28.22 36.28 33.73
N LYS A 373 -27.06 35.65 33.95
CA LYS A 373 -25.76 36.32 34.12
C LYS A 373 -24.70 35.85 33.12
N ASP A 374 -23.65 36.65 32.97
CA ASP A 374 -22.39 36.20 32.41
C ASP A 374 -21.66 35.32 33.45
N ALA A 375 -21.53 34.04 33.16
CA ALA A 375 -20.86 33.05 34.00
C ALA A 375 -19.47 32.68 33.47
N THR A 376 -18.90 33.48 32.55
CA THR A 376 -17.62 33.18 31.88
C THR A 376 -16.50 32.94 32.88
N GLU A 377 -16.37 33.79 33.90
CA GLU A 377 -15.32 33.65 34.92
C GLU A 377 -15.57 32.43 35.82
N GLN A 378 -16.82 32.13 36.14
CA GLN A 378 -17.19 30.98 36.96
C GLN A 378 -17.00 29.65 36.21
N PHE A 379 -17.04 29.67 34.88
CA PHE A 379 -16.81 28.50 34.04
C PHE A 379 -15.34 28.33 33.65
N PHE A 380 -14.68 29.39 33.16
CA PHE A 380 -13.31 29.35 32.62
C PHE A 380 -12.23 29.88 33.58
N GLY A 381 -12.60 30.57 34.66
CA GLY A 381 -11.67 31.28 35.52
C GLY A 381 -11.18 30.48 36.73
N GLY A 382 -9.99 30.85 37.20
CA GLY A 382 -9.42 30.45 38.49
C GLY A 382 -9.36 28.94 38.72
N VAL A 383 -9.96 28.48 39.81
CA VAL A 383 -9.93 27.08 40.29
C VAL A 383 -10.92 26.17 39.54
N TYR A 384 -11.84 26.74 38.74
CA TYR A 384 -12.96 25.99 38.16
C TYR A 384 -12.64 25.36 36.79
N ALA A 385 -11.75 25.98 35.99
CA ALA A 385 -11.19 25.52 34.71
C ALA A 385 -11.82 24.20 34.18
N HIS A 386 -13.05 24.30 33.67
CA HIS A 386 -13.84 23.12 33.33
C HIS A 386 -13.16 22.27 32.26
N SER A 387 -13.35 20.95 32.31
CA SER A 387 -12.70 20.02 31.40
C SER A 387 -13.26 20.13 29.97
N ASN A 388 -12.49 19.63 28.98
CA ASN A 388 -12.97 19.50 27.60
C ASN A 388 -14.31 18.74 27.50
N GLY A 389 -14.58 17.79 28.40
CA GLY A 389 -15.86 17.07 28.44
C GLY A 389 -17.05 17.96 28.84
N ALA A 390 -16.84 18.88 29.79
CA ALA A 390 -17.85 19.86 30.19
C ALA A 390 -18.09 20.90 29.08
N GLU A 391 -17.03 21.34 28.40
CA GLU A 391 -17.16 22.21 27.22
C GLU A 391 -17.90 21.52 26.06
N ASN A 392 -17.60 20.26 25.78
CA ASN A 392 -18.31 19.49 24.76
C ASN A 392 -19.81 19.34 25.08
N LEU A 393 -20.17 19.23 26.37
CA LEU A 393 -21.58 19.14 26.77
C LEU A 393 -22.34 20.44 26.47
N LEU A 394 -21.69 21.60 26.62
CA LEU A 394 -22.27 22.90 26.27
C LEU A 394 -22.65 22.99 24.78
N CYS A 395 -21.94 22.30 23.89
CA CYS A 395 -22.24 22.30 22.45
C CYS A 395 -23.70 21.92 22.16
N GLY A 396 -24.25 20.94 22.89
CA GLY A 396 -25.65 20.51 22.75
C GLY A 396 -26.68 21.44 23.40
N MET A 397 -26.23 22.45 24.16
CA MET A 397 -27.08 23.38 24.91
C MET A 397 -27.04 24.81 24.34
N ARG A 398 -26.38 25.04 23.21
CA ARG A 398 -26.32 26.37 22.58
C ARG A 398 -27.73 26.85 22.22
N TYR A 399 -28.06 28.06 22.65
CA TYR A 399 -29.38 28.65 22.48
C TYR A 399 -29.34 29.89 21.57
N ALA A 400 -28.42 30.82 21.82
CA ALA A 400 -28.31 32.08 21.08
C ALA A 400 -26.89 32.67 21.19
N ARG A 401 -26.59 33.68 20.37
CA ARG A 401 -25.39 34.52 20.51
C ARG A 401 -25.79 35.92 20.96
N LEU A 402 -25.07 36.44 21.93
CA LEU A 402 -25.28 37.78 22.45
C LEU A 402 -24.74 38.81 21.46
N VAL A 403 -25.51 39.87 21.19
CA VAL A 403 -25.07 41.03 20.40
C VAL A 403 -25.05 42.27 21.27
N GLU A 404 -24.02 43.10 21.10
CA GLU A 404 -23.99 44.43 21.70
C GLU A 404 -25.04 45.31 21.01
N GLU A 405 -25.80 46.07 21.80
CA GLU A 405 -26.69 47.09 21.26
C GLU A 405 -25.82 48.13 20.53
N THR A 406 -25.93 48.18 19.21
CA THR A 406 -25.42 49.32 18.43
C THR A 406 -26.15 50.57 18.91
N LYS A 407 -25.41 51.43 19.61
CA LYS A 407 -25.85 52.76 20.04
C LYS A 407 -26.23 53.65 18.87
#